data_AF-A0AAA9TD43-F1
#
_entry.id   AF-A0AAA9TD43-F1
#
_cell.length_a   1.000
_cell.length_b   1.000
_cell.length_c   1.000
_cell.angle_alpha   90.00
_cell.angle_beta   90.00
_cell.angle_gamma   90.00
#
_symmetry.space_group_name_H-M   'P 1'
#
loop_
_entity.id
_entity.type
_entity.pdbx_description
1 polymer ?
#
loop_
_entity_poly.entity_id
_entity_poly.type
_entity_poly.pdbx_seq_one_letter_code
_entity_poly.pdbx_strand_id
1 'polypeptide(L)'
;MIRLRCWCSRRPRGAAGPAGRRWASGGPAGRALRVLVDMDGVLADFEGGFLRKFRARFPDQPFIALEDRRGFWVSEQYGRLQPGLSVSIPTPGARGPGARLP
;
A
#
# COMPACT_ATOMS: atom_id res chain seq x y z
N MET A 1 -67.67 4.21 -11.69
CA MET A 1 -66.95 5.31 -12.37
C MET A 1 -66.31 6.20 -11.31
N ILE A 2 -65.04 5.98 -11.00
CA ILE A 2 -64.28 6.78 -10.02
C ILE A 2 -62.97 7.17 -10.70
N ARG A 3 -62.74 8.48 -10.78
CA ARG A 3 -61.61 9.11 -11.49
C ARG A 3 -60.29 8.85 -10.76
N LEU A 4 -59.38 8.10 -11.39
CA LEU A 4 -57.97 8.05 -11.01
C LEU A 4 -57.33 9.40 -11.33
N ARG A 5 -57.03 10.21 -10.29
CA ARG A 5 -56.18 11.39 -10.42
C ARG A 5 -54.72 10.99 -10.21
N CYS A 6 -53.94 11.06 -11.29
CA CYS A 6 -52.49 11.10 -11.27
C CYS A 6 -52.00 12.24 -10.37
N TRP A 7 -51.17 11.93 -9.38
CA TRP A 7 -50.33 12.91 -8.70
C TRP A 7 -48.88 12.70 -9.13
N CYS A 8 -48.47 13.43 -10.17
CA CYS A 8 -47.06 13.69 -10.45
C CYS A 8 -46.51 14.64 -9.38
N SER A 9 -45.83 14.13 -8.36
CA SER A 9 -45.04 14.95 -7.44
C SER A 9 -43.57 14.87 -7.81
N ARG A 10 -43.14 15.94 -8.48
CA ARG A 10 -41.76 16.34 -8.76
C ARG A 10 -40.87 16.10 -7.53
N ARG A 11 -39.80 15.30 -7.67
CA ARG A 11 -38.70 15.29 -6.70
C ARG A 11 -37.86 16.56 -6.90
N PRO A 12 -37.61 17.37 -5.87
CA PRO A 12 -36.69 18.49 -5.99
C PRO A 12 -35.26 17.95 -6.13
N ARG A 13 -34.57 18.36 -7.20
CA ARG A 13 -33.11 18.34 -7.25
C ARG A 13 -32.60 19.37 -6.23
N GLY A 14 -31.73 18.94 -5.32
CA GLY A 14 -30.83 19.87 -4.64
C GLY A 14 -30.53 19.52 -3.18
N ALA A 15 -29.31 19.03 -2.96
CA ALA A 15 -28.42 19.58 -1.95
C ALA A 15 -27.00 19.19 -2.36
N ALA A 16 -26.25 20.15 -2.93
CA ALA A 16 -24.81 19.98 -3.08
C ALA A 16 -24.21 19.91 -1.66
N GLY A 17 -23.59 18.78 -1.33
CA GLY A 17 -22.81 18.66 -0.10
C GLY A 17 -21.72 19.73 -0.04
N PRO A 18 -21.26 20.13 1.16
CA PRO A 18 -20.32 21.23 1.30
C PRO A 18 -19.07 20.91 0.48
N ALA A 19 -18.75 21.80 -0.46
CA ALA A 19 -17.52 21.75 -1.22
C ALA A 19 -16.35 21.66 -0.23
N GLY A 20 -15.61 20.55 -0.28
CA GLY A 20 -14.44 20.34 0.56
C GLY A 20 -13.52 21.55 0.48
N ARG A 21 -12.98 21.97 1.63
CA ARG A 21 -12.05 23.09 1.75
C ARG A 21 -10.92 22.93 0.72
N ARG A 22 -11.00 23.69 -0.37
CA ARG A 22 -9.90 23.86 -1.32
C ARG A 22 -8.92 24.82 -0.66
N TRP A 23 -7.78 24.31 -0.22
CA TRP A 23 -6.67 25.14 0.18
C TRP A 23 -6.22 25.96 -1.04
N ALA A 24 -6.59 27.23 -1.06
CA ALA A 24 -6.06 28.19 -2.02
C ALA A 24 -4.78 28.79 -1.42
N SER A 25 -3.62 28.24 -1.76
CA SER A 25 -2.35 28.90 -1.50
C SER A 25 -2.18 30.05 -2.51
N GLY A 26 -2.74 31.21 -2.17
CA GLY A 26 -2.54 32.47 -2.88
C GLY A 26 -1.24 33.14 -2.42
N GLY A 27 -0.19 32.99 -3.21
CA GLY A 27 1.09 33.69 -3.09
C GLY A 27 1.78 33.72 -4.47
N PRO A 28 2.77 34.61 -4.71
CA PRO A 28 3.41 34.74 -6.02
C PRO A 28 3.94 33.37 -6.44
N ALA A 29 3.76 32.99 -7.71
CA ALA A 29 3.95 31.63 -8.22
C ALA A 29 5.41 31.15 -8.16
N GLY A 30 5.94 30.97 -6.94
CA GLY A 30 7.12 30.19 -6.65
C GLY A 30 6.77 28.73 -6.84
N ARG A 31 7.57 28.03 -7.64
CA ARG A 31 7.39 26.61 -7.92
C ARG A 31 7.46 25.85 -6.59
N ALA A 32 6.35 25.24 -6.18
CA ALA A 32 6.29 24.46 -4.95
C ALA A 32 7.32 23.32 -4.99
N LEU A 33 8.00 23.10 -3.87
CA LEU A 33 8.92 21.97 -3.71
C LEU A 33 8.12 20.67 -3.84
N ARG A 34 8.61 19.74 -4.66
CA ARG A 34 8.04 18.40 -4.79
C ARG A 34 8.86 17.44 -3.94
N VAL A 35 8.20 16.76 -3.01
CA VAL A 35 8.79 15.71 -2.17
C VAL A 35 8.17 14.38 -2.57
N LEU A 36 9.03 13.39 -2.86
CA LEU A 36 8.61 12.00 -3.05
C LEU A 36 8.85 11.26 -1.74
N VAL A 37 7.80 10.59 -1.26
CA VAL A 37 7.85 9.81 -0.03
C VAL A 37 7.72 8.35 -0.43
N ASP A 38 8.72 7.55 -0.07
CA ASP A 38 8.71 6.11 -0.31
C ASP A 38 7.69 5.40 0.61
N MET A 39 7.41 4.12 0.36
CA MET A 39 6.42 3.36 1.10
C MET A 39 7.05 2.41 2.12
N ASP A 40 7.82 1.43 1.68
CA ASP A 40 8.34 0.36 2.54
C ASP A 40 9.56 0.85 3.33
N GLY A 41 9.49 0.75 4.67
CA GLY A 41 10.52 1.31 5.55
C GLY A 41 10.43 2.82 5.76
N VAL A 42 9.47 3.50 5.11
CA VAL A 42 9.21 4.94 5.29
C VAL A 42 7.80 5.20 5.84
N LEU A 43 6.76 4.71 5.16
CA LEU A 43 5.36 4.80 5.61
C LEU A 43 4.85 3.48 6.19
N ALA A 44 5.28 2.35 5.63
CA ALA A 44 4.88 1.02 6.03
C ALA A 44 6.03 0.29 6.72
N ASP A 45 5.76 -0.28 7.89
CA ASP A 45 6.71 -1.15 8.60
C ASP A 45 6.79 -2.52 7.93
N PHE A 46 7.53 -2.57 6.82
CA PHE A 46 7.77 -3.79 6.08
C PHE A 46 8.59 -4.80 6.89
N GLU A 47 9.69 -4.38 7.50
CA GLU A 47 10.63 -5.25 8.23
C GLU A 47 9.99 -5.89 9.47
N GLY A 48 9.33 -5.10 10.32
CA GLY A 48 8.63 -5.62 11.49
C GLY A 48 7.43 -6.48 11.11
N GLY A 49 6.69 -6.06 10.07
CA GLY A 49 5.59 -6.84 9.50
C GLY A 49 6.03 -8.19 8.95
N PHE A 50 7.15 -8.21 8.23
CA PHE A 50 7.80 -9.42 7.71
C PHE A 50 8.22 -10.34 8.86
N LEU A 51 9.01 -9.85 9.81
CA LEU A 51 9.56 -10.66 10.88
C LEU A 51 8.46 -11.31 11.74
N ARG A 52 7.41 -10.56 12.07
CA ARG A 52 6.25 -11.08 12.81
C ARG A 52 5.59 -12.25 12.06
N LYS A 53 5.32 -12.09 10.77
CA LYS A 53 4.69 -13.14 9.96
C LYS A 53 5.61 -14.33 9.72
N PHE A 54 6.92 -14.08 9.53
CA PHE A 54 7.92 -15.12 9.36
C PHE A 54 7.97 -16.03 10.58
N ARG A 55 8.12 -15.45 11.78
CA ARG A 55 8.18 -16.21 13.04
C ARG A 55 6.88 -16.97 13.33
N ALA A 56 5.73 -16.42 12.95
CA ALA A 56 4.45 -17.11 13.10
C ALA A 56 4.30 -18.30 12.13
N ARG A 57 4.80 -18.17 10.90
CA ARG A 57 4.69 -19.21 9.86
C ARG A 57 5.77 -20.30 9.96
N PHE A 58 6.96 -19.92 10.42
CA PHE A 58 8.15 -20.78 10.49
C PHE A 58 8.76 -20.70 11.90
N PRO A 59 8.07 -21.19 12.94
CA PRO A 59 8.47 -20.98 14.33
C PRO A 59 9.82 -21.63 14.68
N ASP A 60 10.21 -22.68 13.96
CA ASP A 60 11.44 -23.44 14.21
C ASP A 60 12.63 -22.98 13.35
N GLN A 61 12.42 -22.04 12.42
CA GLN A 61 13.50 -21.51 11.58
C GLN A 61 14.25 -20.37 12.29
N PRO A 62 15.56 -20.22 12.09
CA PRO A 62 16.30 -19.09 12.64
C PRO A 62 15.82 -17.79 12.00
N PHE A 63 15.89 -16.70 12.77
CA PHE A 63 15.49 -15.37 12.32
C PHE A 63 16.55 -14.32 12.67
N ILE A 64 16.45 -13.17 12.02
CA ILE A 64 17.33 -12.02 12.25
C ILE A 64 16.53 -10.98 13.03
N ALA A 65 17.03 -10.54 14.18
CA ALA A 65 16.42 -9.45 14.92
C ALA A 65 16.53 -8.13 14.12
N LEU A 66 15.63 -7.17 14.34
CA LEU A 66 15.59 -5.95 13.53
C LEU A 66 16.88 -5.12 13.69
N GLU A 67 17.41 -5.09 14.90
CA GLU A 67 18.70 -4.49 15.27
C GLU A 67 19.90 -5.11 14.53
N ASP A 68 19.80 -6.36 14.10
CA ASP A 68 20.84 -7.11 13.38
C ASP A 68 20.65 -7.11 11.86
N ARG A 69 19.57 -6.50 11.35
CA ARG A 69 19.32 -6.39 9.91
C ARG A 69 20.38 -5.52 9.23
N ARG A 70 20.95 -6.03 8.13
CA ARG A 70 21.92 -5.33 7.29
C ARG A 70 21.60 -5.55 5.81
N GLY A 71 21.83 -4.53 5.00
CA GLY A 71 21.53 -4.57 3.57
C GLY A 71 20.03 -4.49 3.26
N PHE A 72 19.72 -4.08 2.04
CA PHE A 72 18.34 -3.81 1.61
C PHE A 72 17.52 -5.10 1.40
N TRP A 73 18.15 -6.16 0.89
CA TRP A 73 17.47 -7.41 0.55
C TRP A 73 17.40 -8.38 1.73
N VAL A 74 16.21 -8.51 2.33
CA VAL A 74 15.95 -9.49 3.39
C VAL A 74 16.31 -10.92 2.96
N SER A 75 15.95 -11.31 1.73
CA SER A 75 16.20 -12.65 1.20
C SER A 75 17.69 -12.99 1.10
N GLU A 76 18.55 -12.01 0.79
CA GLU A 76 20.00 -12.23 0.74
C GLU A 76 20.57 -12.50 2.14
N GLN A 77 20.19 -11.70 3.14
CA GLN A 77 20.69 -11.90 4.50
C GLN A 77 20.17 -13.22 5.10
N TYR A 78 18.90 -13.55 4.87
CA TYR A 78 18.32 -14.83 5.29
C TYR A 78 18.97 -16.02 4.57
N GLY A 79 19.30 -15.89 3.29
CA GLY A 79 20.04 -16.92 2.54
C GLY A 79 21.43 -17.20 3.08
N ARG A 80 22.11 -16.19 3.65
CA ARG A 80 23.39 -16.34 4.34
C ARG A 80 23.26 -16.94 5.73
N LEU A 81 22.13 -16.69 6.41
CA LEU A 81 21.85 -17.25 7.73
C LEU A 81 21.69 -18.78 7.66
N GLN A 82 20.92 -19.26 6.70
CA GLN A 82 20.77 -20.69 6.42
C GLN A 82 20.43 -20.91 4.95
N PRO A 83 21.17 -21.78 4.24
CA PRO A 83 20.85 -22.15 2.86
C PRO A 83 19.40 -22.63 2.76
N GLY A 84 18.65 -22.09 1.79
CA GLY A 84 17.23 -22.41 1.57
C GLY A 84 16.24 -21.37 2.11
N LEU A 85 16.64 -20.47 3.01
CA LEU A 85 15.77 -19.38 3.49
C LEU A 85 15.65 -18.20 2.51
N SER A 86 16.53 -18.12 1.49
CA SER A 86 16.42 -17.10 0.44
C SER A 86 15.27 -17.34 -0.54
N VAL A 87 14.85 -18.60 -0.71
CA VAL A 87 13.85 -19.03 -1.72
C VAL A 87 12.42 -18.99 -1.17
N SER A 88 12.26 -19.07 0.16
CA SER A 88 10.94 -19.08 0.83
C SER A 88 10.33 -17.69 1.03
N ILE A 89 11.06 -16.63 0.72
CA ILE A 89 10.59 -15.25 0.77
C ILE A 89 10.16 -14.85 -0.65
N PRO A 90 8.86 -14.62 -0.93
CA PRO A 90 8.44 -14.16 -2.24
C PRO A 90 9.13 -12.82 -2.53
N THR A 91 10.00 -12.80 -3.53
CA THR A 91 10.63 -11.57 -4.02
C THR A 91 9.59 -10.79 -4.81
N PRO A 92 9.22 -9.56 -4.41
CA PRO A 92 8.41 -8.70 -5.26
C PRO A 92 9.26 -8.31 -6.47
N GLY A 93 8.97 -8.87 -7.64
CA GLY A 93 9.62 -8.48 -8.90
C GLY A 93 10.35 -9.59 -9.66
N ALA A 94 10.45 -10.82 -9.13
CA ALA A 94 10.90 -11.96 -9.93
C ALA A 94 9.77 -12.43 -10.88
N ARG A 95 9.47 -11.63 -11.90
CA ARG A 95 8.72 -12.08 -13.07
C ARG A 95 9.59 -13.11 -13.78
N GLY A 96 9.18 -14.37 -13.80
CA GLY A 96 9.78 -15.38 -14.67
C GLY A 96 9.77 -14.90 -16.14
N PRO A 97 10.76 -15.28 -16.95
CA PRO A 97 10.81 -14.92 -18.36
C PRO A 97 9.63 -15.61 -19.08
N GLY A 98 8.52 -14.90 -19.30
CA GLY A 98 7.39 -15.47 -20.03
C GLY A 98 6.02 -14.80 -19.86
N ALA A 99 5.83 -13.88 -18.92
CA ALA A 99 4.54 -13.23 -18.76
C ALA A 99 4.35 -12.10 -19.81
N ARG A 100 3.93 -12.46 -21.04
CA ARG A 100 3.22 -11.53 -21.94
C ARG A 100 1.82 -11.30 -21.37
N LEU A 101 1.45 -10.03 -21.22
CA LEU A 101 0.07 -9.62 -20.93
C LEU A 101 -0.79 -9.76 -22.20
N PRO A 102 -2.11 -10.00 -22.08
CA PRO A 102 -3.06 -9.79 -23.17
C PRO A 102 -3.13 -8.31 -23.58
#